data_AF-A0A2T5J9M6-F1
#
_entry.id   AF-A0A2T5J9M6-F1
#
_cell.length_a   1.000
_cell.length_b   1.000
_cell.length_c   1.000
_cell.angle_alpha   90.00
_cell.angle_beta   90.00
_cell.angle_gamma   90.00
#
_symmetry.space_group_name_H-M   'P 1'
#
loop_
_entity.id
_entity.type
_entity.pdbx_description
1 polymer ?
#
loop_
_entity_poly.entity_id
_entity_poly.type
_entity_poly.pdbx_seq_one_letter_code
_entity_poly.pdbx_strand_id
1 'polypeptide(L)'
;MVLRLLLLQKRLRKKLTLPKMDFEATDTVTTCISCNAAIATDSRFCKSCGSLQVESNPEETTHKMSSLMQVGVFYALQLGICCLFTFTKSLQTFTCMLIADGGLAAIAVAFFVAGWHNNRYLLRWNNFSFSKLCLYCAVAFSFALLVHYAITWLNVKLFSRHLYYYLFFRENGHGAVWMIFSIAVYPALFEELAYRGYVLEKLGTITDVRQAIFITSLLFAVIHLSFLSLFWLIPFSLFLAHVRAKEQTLWYGSAIHFCFNLTVCLLELIN
;
A
#
# COMPACT_ATOMS: atom_id res chain seq x y z
N MET A 1 -30.54 -15.22 -14.96
CA MET A 1 -29.64 -14.23 -15.59
C MET A 1 -28.16 -14.67 -15.60
N VAL A 2 -27.67 -15.34 -14.55
CA VAL A 2 -26.29 -15.90 -14.48
C VAL A 2 -26.06 -17.08 -15.44
N LEU A 3 -27.08 -17.90 -15.72
CA LEU A 3 -26.96 -19.06 -16.61
C LEU A 3 -26.82 -18.69 -18.11
N ARG A 4 -27.32 -17.51 -18.54
CA ARG A 4 -27.15 -17.00 -19.91
C ARG A 4 -25.74 -16.44 -20.17
N LEU A 5 -25.08 -15.89 -19.13
CA LEU A 5 -23.69 -15.42 -19.20
C LEU A 5 -22.67 -16.56 -19.29
N LEU A 6 -22.92 -17.68 -18.60
CA LEU A 6 -22.06 -18.88 -18.68
C LEU A 6 -22.18 -19.62 -20.02
N LEU A 7 -23.37 -19.61 -20.63
CA LEU A 7 -23.58 -20.20 -21.97
C LEU A 7 -22.99 -19.32 -23.09
N LEU A 8 -22.97 -17.99 -22.92
CA LEU A 8 -22.28 -17.07 -23.84
C LEU A 8 -20.75 -17.19 -23.75
N GLN A 9 -20.18 -17.41 -22.56
CA GLN A 9 -18.73 -17.68 -22.42
C GLN A 9 -18.31 -19.04 -23.03
N LYS A 10 -19.15 -20.08 -22.94
CA LYS A 10 -18.89 -21.37 -23.60
C LYS A 10 -19.03 -21.30 -25.13
N ARG A 11 -19.94 -20.48 -25.67
CA ARG A 11 -20.06 -20.25 -27.12
C ARG A 11 -18.93 -19.40 -27.70
N LEU A 12 -18.40 -18.43 -26.94
CA LEU A 12 -17.25 -17.62 -27.35
C LEU A 12 -15.93 -18.40 -27.30
N ARG A 13 -15.75 -19.36 -26.38
CA ARG A 13 -14.57 -20.24 -26.36
C ARG A 13 -14.49 -21.23 -27.51
N LYS A 14 -15.60 -21.59 -28.16
CA LYS A 14 -15.62 -22.59 -29.24
C LYS A 14 -15.36 -22.01 -30.64
N LYS A 15 -15.24 -20.67 -30.76
CA LYS A 15 -14.94 -19.97 -32.03
C LYS A 15 -13.55 -19.33 -32.10
N LEU A 16 -12.72 -19.48 -31.07
CA LEU A 16 -11.28 -19.22 -31.12
C LEU A 16 -10.51 -20.55 -31.07
N THR A 17 -10.70 -21.38 -32.09
CA THR A 17 -9.62 -22.28 -32.51
C THR A 17 -8.63 -21.42 -33.27
N LEU A 18 -7.67 -20.84 -32.54
CA LEU A 18 -6.44 -20.35 -33.15
C LEU A 18 -5.86 -21.50 -33.99
N PRO A 19 -5.36 -21.23 -35.21
CA PRO A 19 -4.62 -22.24 -35.94
C PRO A 19 -3.51 -22.78 -35.02
N LYS A 20 -3.34 -24.10 -34.99
CA LYS A 20 -2.10 -24.70 -34.48
C LYS A 20 -0.98 -24.13 -35.33
N MET A 21 -0.33 -23.08 -34.84
CA MET A 21 1.01 -22.73 -35.25
C MET A 21 1.91 -23.77 -34.61
N ASP A 22 2.39 -24.69 -35.43
CA ASP A 22 3.56 -25.47 -35.10
C ASP A 22 4.71 -24.46 -34.95
N PHE A 23 5.00 -24.08 -33.71
CA PHE A 23 6.20 -23.32 -33.38
C PHE A 23 7.37 -24.29 -33.55
N GLU A 24 7.95 -24.32 -34.75
CA GLU A 24 9.38 -24.55 -34.85
C GLU A 24 10.04 -23.41 -34.07
N ALA A 25 10.43 -23.69 -32.83
CA ALA A 25 11.33 -22.84 -32.07
C ALA A 25 12.65 -22.81 -32.83
N THR A 26 12.77 -21.85 -33.74
CA THR A 26 14.08 -21.38 -34.17
C THR A 26 14.65 -20.69 -32.95
N ASP A 27 15.42 -21.44 -32.16
CA ASP A 27 16.25 -20.90 -31.08
C ASP A 27 17.15 -19.83 -31.70
N THR A 28 16.70 -18.58 -31.65
CA THR A 28 17.47 -17.45 -32.14
C THR A 28 18.61 -17.26 -31.14
N VAL A 29 19.83 -17.56 -31.59
CA VAL A 29 21.04 -17.48 -30.78
C VAL A 29 21.64 -16.09 -30.94
N THR A 30 21.94 -15.42 -29.83
CA THR A 30 22.76 -14.20 -29.79
C THR A 30 24.11 -14.50 -29.15
N THR A 31 25.06 -13.56 -29.27
CA THR A 31 26.39 -13.68 -28.66
C THR A 31 26.48 -12.86 -27.39
N CYS A 32 27.14 -13.42 -26.38
CA CYS A 32 27.40 -12.73 -25.12
C CYS A 32 28.28 -11.49 -25.31
N ILE A 33 27.87 -10.34 -24.75
CA ILE A 33 28.62 -9.06 -24.85
C ILE A 33 30.03 -9.10 -24.24
N SER A 34 30.30 -10.05 -23.34
CA SER A 34 31.57 -10.12 -22.60
C SER A 34 32.50 -11.23 -23.09
N CYS A 35 31.97 -12.42 -23.39
CA CYS A 35 32.77 -13.59 -23.73
C CYS A 35 32.46 -14.19 -25.11
N ASN A 36 31.55 -13.58 -25.88
CA ASN A 36 31.11 -14.01 -27.21
C ASN A 36 30.49 -15.43 -27.29
N ALA A 37 30.22 -16.09 -26.16
CA ALA A 37 29.54 -17.37 -26.15
C ALA A 37 28.10 -17.25 -26.68
N ALA A 38 27.64 -18.28 -27.39
CA ALA A 38 26.25 -18.40 -27.82
C ALA A 38 25.30 -18.45 -26.62
N ILE A 39 24.31 -17.56 -26.61
CA ILE A 39 23.25 -17.45 -25.60
C ILE A 39 21.89 -17.40 -26.29
N ALA A 40 20.84 -17.83 -25.61
CA ALA A 40 19.49 -17.65 -26.14
C ALA A 40 19.12 -16.16 -26.08
N THR A 41 18.36 -15.69 -27.08
CA THR A 41 17.94 -14.27 -27.22
C THR A 41 17.28 -13.66 -25.99
N ASP A 42 16.65 -14.47 -25.15
CA ASP A 42 15.95 -14.08 -23.93
C ASP A 42 16.78 -14.24 -22.64
N SER A 43 18.02 -14.73 -22.75
CA SER A 43 18.89 -15.00 -21.59
C SER A 43 19.44 -13.71 -20.99
N ARG A 44 18.97 -13.35 -19.78
CA ARG A 44 19.49 -12.19 -19.02
C ARG A 44 20.96 -12.34 -18.60
N PHE A 45 21.43 -13.55 -18.37
CA PHE A 45 22.79 -13.84 -17.94
C PHE A 45 23.43 -14.85 -18.88
N CYS A 46 24.72 -14.67 -19.17
CA CYS A 46 25.48 -15.64 -19.93
C CYS A 46 25.75 -16.88 -19.07
N LYS A 47 25.41 -18.07 -19.60
CA LYS A 47 25.66 -19.35 -18.91
C LYS A 47 27.16 -19.69 -18.81
N SER A 48 27.99 -19.10 -19.66
CA SER A 48 29.43 -19.40 -19.75
C SER A 48 30.29 -18.51 -18.85
N CYS A 49 30.00 -17.20 -18.76
CA CYS A 49 30.79 -16.26 -17.95
C CYS A 49 29.99 -15.55 -16.84
N GLY A 50 28.68 -15.73 -16.77
CA GLY A 50 27.82 -15.08 -15.78
C GLY A 50 27.53 -13.60 -16.03
N SER A 51 28.03 -12.99 -17.10
CA SER A 51 27.80 -11.56 -17.34
C SER A 51 26.34 -11.26 -17.69
N LEU A 52 25.81 -10.14 -17.21
CA LEU A 52 24.49 -9.62 -17.57
C LEU A 52 24.50 -9.21 -19.05
N GLN A 53 23.47 -9.57 -19.80
CA GLN A 53 23.36 -9.37 -21.27
C GLN A 53 22.45 -8.21 -21.65
N VAL A 54 21.84 -7.57 -20.65
CA VAL A 54 21.02 -6.39 -20.84
C VAL A 54 21.96 -5.19 -20.81
N GLU A 55 22.13 -4.50 -21.93
CA GLU A 55 22.75 -3.18 -21.93
C GLU A 55 21.95 -2.26 -21.01
N SER A 56 22.56 -1.79 -19.94
CA SER A 56 21.93 -0.83 -19.04
C SER A 56 21.81 0.51 -19.78
N ASN A 57 20.60 0.91 -20.16
CA ASN A 57 20.37 2.27 -20.64
C ASN A 57 20.70 3.26 -19.49
N PRO A 58 21.72 4.14 -19.64
CA PRO A 58 22.12 5.06 -18.58
C PRO A 58 20.98 5.99 -18.14
N GLU A 59 20.11 6.40 -19.07
CA GLU A 59 18.96 7.26 -18.79
C GLU A 59 17.91 6.54 -17.94
N GLU A 60 17.59 5.29 -18.28
CA GLU A 60 16.64 4.46 -17.53
C GLU A 60 17.15 4.19 -16.10
N THR A 61 18.45 3.91 -15.98
CA THR A 61 19.10 3.67 -14.69
C THR A 61 19.07 4.92 -13.82
N THR A 62 19.35 6.09 -14.40
CA THR A 62 19.31 7.38 -13.71
C THR A 62 17.88 7.72 -13.25
N HIS A 63 16.88 7.49 -14.10
CA HIS A 63 15.47 7.70 -13.75
C HIS A 63 15.01 6.76 -12.61
N LYS A 64 15.41 5.48 -12.64
CA LYS A 64 15.13 4.51 -11.57
C LYS A 64 15.74 4.95 -10.24
N MET A 65 17.01 5.35 -10.25
CA MET A 65 17.70 5.85 -9.05
C MET A 65 17.03 7.11 -8.50
N SER A 66 16.71 8.08 -9.36
CA SER A 66 16.01 9.30 -8.95
C SER A 66 14.66 8.98 -8.30
N SER A 67 13.89 8.06 -8.88
CA SER A 67 12.60 7.65 -8.33
C SER A 67 12.71 6.95 -6.98
N LEU A 68 13.71 6.07 -6.83
CA LEU A 68 14.00 5.41 -5.56
C LEU A 68 14.44 6.42 -4.49
N MET A 69 15.31 7.37 -4.84
CA MET A 69 15.73 8.46 -3.95
C MET A 69 14.55 9.31 -3.47
N GLN A 70 13.62 9.65 -4.37
CA GLN A 70 12.42 10.41 -3.99
C GLN A 70 11.55 9.66 -2.98
N VAL A 71 11.32 8.36 -3.19
CA VAL A 71 10.60 7.50 -2.22
C VAL A 71 11.38 7.40 -0.90
N GLY A 72 12.70 7.27 -0.97
CA GLY A 72 13.57 7.22 0.21
C GLY A 72 13.52 8.50 1.04
N VAL A 73 13.63 9.67 0.40
CA VAL A 73 13.52 10.98 1.07
C VAL A 73 12.13 11.18 1.67
N PHE A 74 11.08 10.89 0.90
CA PHE A 74 9.71 10.93 1.41
C PHE A 74 9.56 10.10 2.69
N TYR A 75 9.99 8.84 2.64
CA TYR A 75 9.87 7.92 3.76
C TYR A 75 10.72 8.35 4.95
N ALA A 76 11.95 8.82 4.72
CA ALA A 76 12.84 9.30 5.77
C ALA A 76 12.25 10.52 6.51
N LEU A 77 11.60 11.44 5.80
CA LEU A 77 10.93 12.59 6.41
C LEU A 77 9.75 12.15 7.28
N GLN A 78 8.88 11.26 6.76
CA GLN A 78 7.75 10.72 7.54
C GLN A 78 8.26 9.98 8.79
N LEU A 79 9.25 9.11 8.62
CA LEU A 79 9.83 8.31 9.69
C LEU A 79 10.51 9.20 10.74
N GLY A 80 11.19 10.27 10.31
CA GLY A 80 11.80 11.25 11.20
C GLY A 80 10.79 11.91 12.13
N ILE A 81 9.62 12.31 11.61
CA ILE A 81 8.54 12.89 12.42
C ILE A 81 7.97 11.84 13.38
N CYS A 82 7.67 10.63 12.91
CA CYS A 82 7.15 9.54 13.75
C CYS A 82 8.13 9.17 14.88
N CYS A 83 9.43 9.05 14.58
CA CYS A 83 10.46 8.77 15.57
C CYS A 83 10.61 9.91 16.58
N LEU A 84 10.65 11.16 16.12
CA LEU A 84 10.77 12.32 16.98
C LEU A 84 9.60 12.39 17.98
N PHE A 85 8.37 12.22 17.51
CA PHE A 85 7.18 12.20 18.36
C PHE A 85 7.14 11.00 19.31
N THR A 86 7.44 9.80 18.81
CA THR A 86 7.34 8.55 19.58
C THR A 86 8.39 8.46 20.69
N PHE A 87 9.63 8.88 20.44
CA PHE A 87 10.73 8.71 21.38
C PHE A 87 11.01 9.94 22.26
N THR A 88 10.32 11.07 22.04
CA THR A 88 10.51 12.29 22.83
C THR A 88 9.30 12.54 23.71
N LYS A 89 9.39 12.19 25.00
CA LYS A 89 8.28 12.32 25.96
C LYS A 89 7.66 13.73 26.03
N SER A 90 8.47 14.78 25.93
CA SER A 90 7.99 16.17 25.97
C SER A 90 7.11 16.53 24.77
N LEU A 91 7.17 15.77 23.68
CA LEU A 91 6.36 15.96 22.48
C LEU A 91 5.08 15.13 22.49
N GLN A 92 4.86 14.25 23.46
CA GLN A 92 3.64 13.41 23.53
C GLN A 92 2.45 14.17 24.14
N THR A 93 2.24 15.41 23.68
CA THR A 93 1.09 16.24 24.03
C THR A 93 0.10 16.24 22.86
N PHE A 94 -1.17 16.53 23.17
CA PHE A 94 -2.22 16.63 22.14
C PHE A 94 -1.87 17.65 21.04
N THR A 95 -1.36 18.83 21.41
CA THR A 95 -0.96 19.87 20.45
C THR A 95 0.17 19.41 19.55
N CYS A 96 1.21 18.78 20.12
CA CYS A 96 2.33 18.27 19.35
C CYS A 96 1.93 17.12 18.41
N MET A 97 0.97 16.27 18.81
CA MET A 97 0.40 15.25 17.94
C MET A 97 -0.27 15.88 16.72
N LEU A 98 -1.11 16.90 16.91
CA LEU A 98 -1.75 17.61 15.79
C LEU A 98 -0.73 18.27 14.86
N ILE A 99 0.36 18.83 15.41
CA ILE A 99 1.46 19.39 14.61
C ILE A 99 2.17 18.29 13.81
N ALA A 100 2.43 17.13 14.43
CA ALA A 100 3.04 15.99 13.76
C ALA A 100 2.15 15.47 12.62
N ASP A 101 0.86 15.23 12.88
CA ASP A 101 -0.13 14.81 11.89
C ASP A 101 -0.21 15.82 10.73
N GLY A 102 -0.24 17.12 11.05
CA GLY A 102 -0.21 18.19 10.06
C GLY A 102 1.04 18.17 9.18
N GLY A 103 2.21 17.95 9.79
CA GLY A 103 3.49 17.82 9.08
C GLY A 103 3.52 16.60 8.16
N LEU A 104 3.09 15.44 8.64
CA LEU A 104 2.99 14.20 7.87
C LEU A 104 2.02 14.35 6.67
N ALA A 105 0.89 15.04 6.87
CA ALA A 105 -0.07 15.33 5.81
C ALA A 105 0.50 16.33 4.79
N ALA A 106 1.19 17.37 5.23
CA ALA A 106 1.84 18.34 4.35
C ALA A 106 2.88 17.65 3.45
N ILE A 107 3.69 16.74 3.99
CA ILE A 107 4.65 15.95 3.22
C ILE A 107 3.92 15.04 2.22
N ALA A 108 2.88 14.33 2.65
CA ALA A 108 2.06 13.47 1.77
C ALA A 108 1.49 14.24 0.58
N VAL A 109 0.87 15.40 0.84
CA VAL A 109 0.29 16.27 -0.19
C VAL A 109 1.38 16.84 -1.10
N ALA A 110 2.48 17.36 -0.55
CA ALA A 110 3.55 17.96 -1.33
C ALA A 110 4.16 16.98 -2.33
N PHE A 111 4.49 15.76 -1.90
CA PHE A 111 5.06 14.74 -2.77
C PHE A 111 4.02 14.19 -3.77
N PHE A 112 2.77 14.02 -3.36
CA PHE A 112 1.70 13.62 -4.28
C PHE A 112 1.49 14.66 -5.39
N VAL A 113 1.47 15.95 -5.04
CA VAL A 113 1.29 17.08 -5.97
C VAL A 113 2.53 17.30 -6.84
N ALA A 114 3.75 17.08 -6.33
CA ALA A 114 4.95 17.12 -7.15
C ALA A 114 4.88 16.11 -8.32
N GLY A 115 4.18 14.98 -8.13
CA GLY A 115 3.87 13.99 -9.16
C GLY A 115 2.51 14.17 -9.85
N TRP A 116 1.86 15.34 -9.78
CA TRP A 116 0.45 15.54 -10.13
C TRP A 116 0.06 15.01 -11.51
N HIS A 117 0.90 15.22 -12.53
CA HIS A 117 0.62 14.77 -13.89
C HIS A 117 0.32 13.27 -13.95
N ASN A 118 1.10 12.48 -13.19
CA ASN A 118 0.97 11.04 -13.13
C ASN A 118 -0.06 10.61 -12.08
N ASN A 119 -0.22 11.35 -10.98
CA ASN A 119 -1.00 10.86 -9.84
C ASN A 119 -2.50 11.25 -9.88
N ARG A 120 -2.86 12.32 -10.60
CA ARG A 120 -4.21 12.91 -10.54
C ARG A 120 -5.35 11.98 -10.96
N TYR A 121 -5.07 10.95 -11.77
CA TYR A 121 -6.10 10.00 -12.19
C TYR A 121 -6.63 9.18 -11.01
N LEU A 122 -5.81 8.99 -9.97
CA LEU A 122 -6.14 8.21 -8.77
C LEU A 122 -7.23 8.87 -7.91
N LEU A 123 -7.35 10.20 -7.99
CA LEU A 123 -8.39 10.97 -7.30
C LEU A 123 -9.71 10.97 -8.06
N ARG A 124 -9.75 10.46 -9.29
CA ARG A 124 -11.00 10.38 -10.05
C ARG A 124 -11.91 9.34 -9.42
N TRP A 125 -13.17 9.74 -9.27
CA TRP A 125 -14.24 8.84 -8.88
C TRP A 125 -14.66 8.00 -10.09
N ASN A 126 -13.95 6.92 -10.37
CA ASN A 126 -14.15 6.11 -11.58
C ASN A 126 -14.99 4.85 -11.30
N ASN A 127 -16.09 4.66 -12.05
CA ASN A 127 -16.92 3.44 -12.06
C ASN A 127 -17.17 2.81 -10.67
N PHE A 128 -17.47 3.67 -9.70
CA PHE A 128 -17.61 3.28 -8.31
C PHE A 128 -18.85 2.39 -8.12
N SER A 129 -18.61 1.13 -7.80
CA SER A 129 -19.64 0.17 -7.41
C SER A 129 -19.86 0.23 -5.90
N PHE A 130 -21.08 0.59 -5.50
CA PHE A 130 -21.50 0.55 -4.10
C PHE A 130 -21.46 -0.87 -3.51
N SER A 131 -21.81 -1.89 -4.31
CA SER A 131 -21.73 -3.29 -3.85
C SER A 131 -20.30 -3.71 -3.52
N LYS A 132 -19.31 -3.30 -4.32
CA LYS A 132 -17.89 -3.52 -4.00
C LYS A 132 -17.50 -2.78 -2.72
N LEU A 133 -17.93 -1.53 -2.58
CA LEU A 133 -17.65 -0.73 -1.39
C LEU A 133 -18.17 -1.44 -0.13
N CYS A 134 -19.45 -1.85 -0.13
CA CYS A 134 -20.05 -2.56 1.00
C CYS A 134 -19.30 -3.86 1.32
N LEU A 135 -18.92 -4.64 0.30
CA LEU A 135 -18.14 -5.85 0.50
C LEU A 135 -16.77 -5.55 1.12
N TYR A 136 -16.04 -4.58 0.59
CA TYR A 136 -14.73 -4.22 1.12
C TYR A 136 -14.82 -3.65 2.55
N CYS A 137 -15.82 -2.82 2.85
CA CYS A 137 -16.08 -2.33 4.20
C CYS A 137 -16.50 -3.45 5.16
N ALA A 138 -17.30 -4.43 4.72
CA ALA A 138 -17.66 -5.59 5.54
C ALA A 138 -16.43 -6.46 5.88
N VAL A 139 -15.50 -6.63 4.93
CA VAL A 139 -14.21 -7.29 5.17
C VAL A 139 -13.37 -6.50 6.17
N ALA A 140 -13.26 -5.17 6.00
CA ALA A 140 -12.57 -4.30 6.95
C ALA A 140 -13.16 -4.35 8.36
N PHE A 141 -14.48 -4.27 8.49
CA PHE A 141 -15.19 -4.37 9.77
C PHE A 141 -14.91 -5.71 10.46
N SER A 142 -15.03 -6.83 9.72
CA SER A 142 -14.76 -8.16 10.25
C SER A 142 -13.30 -8.32 10.69
N PHE A 143 -12.38 -7.78 9.91
CA PHE A 143 -10.96 -7.78 10.23
C PHE A 143 -10.64 -6.88 11.45
N ALA A 144 -11.30 -5.73 11.59
CA ALA A 144 -11.16 -4.85 12.74
C ALA A 144 -11.61 -5.53 14.05
N LEU A 145 -12.73 -6.26 14.03
CA LEU A 145 -13.19 -7.05 15.18
C LEU A 145 -12.15 -8.12 15.55
N LEU A 146 -11.68 -8.89 14.56
CA LEU A 146 -10.67 -9.93 14.79
C LEU A 146 -9.41 -9.35 15.44
N VAL A 147 -8.89 -8.24 14.88
CA VAL A 147 -7.69 -7.57 15.39
C VAL A 147 -7.92 -7.01 16.79
N HIS A 148 -9.05 -6.34 17.05
CA HIS A 148 -9.37 -5.78 18.36
C HIS A 148 -9.39 -6.87 19.45
N TYR A 149 -10.11 -7.97 19.23
CA TYR A 149 -10.18 -9.06 20.22
C TYR A 149 -8.85 -9.79 20.37
N ALA A 150 -8.13 -10.04 19.26
CA ALA A 150 -6.82 -10.68 19.31
C ALA A 150 -5.80 -9.84 20.10
N ILE A 151 -5.75 -8.53 19.87
CA ILE A 151 -4.85 -7.61 20.58
C ILE A 151 -5.23 -7.52 22.06
N THR A 152 -6.53 -7.37 22.39
CA THR A 152 -6.99 -7.31 23.78
C THR A 152 -6.61 -8.59 24.52
N TRP A 153 -6.84 -9.76 23.92
CA TRP A 153 -6.42 -11.04 24.49
C TRP A 153 -4.90 -11.09 24.71
N LEU A 154 -4.12 -10.69 23.71
CA LEU A 154 -2.67 -10.72 23.77
C LEU A 154 -2.11 -9.76 24.83
N ASN A 155 -2.65 -8.55 24.92
CA ASN A 155 -2.24 -7.54 25.90
C ASN A 155 -2.54 -7.97 27.34
N VAL A 156 -3.71 -8.57 27.58
CA VAL A 156 -4.05 -9.10 28.90
C VAL A 156 -3.16 -10.29 29.26
N LYS A 157 -2.91 -11.21 28.33
CA LYS A 157 -2.15 -12.44 28.60
C LYS A 157 -0.64 -12.25 28.69
N LEU A 158 -0.04 -11.46 27.80
CA LEU A 158 1.40 -11.26 27.77
C LEU A 158 1.86 -10.07 28.62
N PHE A 159 1.06 -9.01 28.71
CA PHE A 159 1.51 -7.74 29.29
C PHE A 159 0.71 -7.30 30.51
N SER A 160 -0.40 -7.97 30.85
CA SER A 160 -1.31 -7.60 31.96
C SER A 160 -1.71 -6.12 31.94
N ARG A 161 -1.91 -5.55 30.74
CA ARG A 161 -2.23 -4.13 30.54
C ARG A 161 -3.50 -3.97 29.71
N HIS A 162 -4.30 -2.98 30.08
CA HIS A 162 -5.35 -2.45 29.24
C HIS A 162 -4.88 -1.13 28.63
N LEU A 163 -4.92 -1.01 27.30
CA LEU A 163 -4.57 0.21 26.58
C LEU A 163 -5.86 0.86 26.10
N TYR A 164 -6.10 2.09 26.53
CA TYR A 164 -7.23 2.92 26.10
C TYR A 164 -6.67 4.21 25.50
N TYR A 165 -6.66 4.28 24.17
CA TYR A 165 -6.36 5.48 23.38
C TYR A 165 -7.28 6.66 23.74
N TYR A 166 -8.55 6.42 24.09
CA TYR A 166 -9.50 7.48 24.47
C TYR A 166 -9.01 8.33 25.63
N LEU A 167 -8.24 7.75 26.57
CA LEU A 167 -7.69 8.50 27.70
C LEU A 167 -6.79 9.66 27.26
N PHE A 168 -6.07 9.50 26.15
CA PHE A 168 -5.21 10.56 25.59
C PHE A 168 -6.05 11.75 25.08
N PHE A 169 -7.26 11.50 24.58
CA PHE A 169 -8.11 12.54 23.98
C PHE A 169 -9.11 13.14 24.97
N ARG A 170 -9.45 12.43 26.05
CA ARG A 170 -10.52 12.75 27.00
C ARG A 170 -10.43 14.15 27.59
N GLU A 171 -9.24 14.64 27.87
CA GLU A 171 -9.03 15.94 28.51
C GLU A 171 -9.34 17.14 27.60
N ASN A 172 -9.54 16.90 26.30
CA ASN A 172 -9.95 17.91 25.33
C ASN A 172 -11.48 17.88 25.22
N GLY A 173 -12.16 19.04 25.22
CA GLY A 173 -13.62 19.18 25.33
C GLY A 173 -14.48 18.37 24.33
N HIS A 174 -13.87 17.77 23.31
CA HIS A 174 -14.49 16.83 22.36
C HIS A 174 -13.61 15.59 22.10
N GLY A 175 -13.12 14.93 23.15
CA GLY A 175 -12.15 13.81 23.04
C GLY A 175 -12.54 12.70 22.07
N ALA A 176 -13.82 12.29 22.03
CA ALA A 176 -14.28 11.27 21.09
C ALA A 176 -14.19 11.73 19.62
N VAL A 177 -14.51 12.99 19.34
CA VAL A 177 -14.42 13.58 17.99
C VAL A 177 -12.95 13.64 17.57
N TRP A 178 -12.07 14.09 18.46
CA TRP A 178 -10.63 14.15 18.18
C TRP A 178 -10.02 12.77 17.95
N MET A 179 -10.43 11.78 18.75
CA MET A 179 -10.00 10.39 18.56
C MET A 179 -10.44 9.84 17.20
N ILE A 180 -11.72 10.00 16.83
CA ILE A 180 -12.23 9.56 15.52
C ILE A 180 -11.53 10.31 14.38
N PHE A 181 -11.28 11.61 14.54
CA PHE A 181 -10.57 12.39 13.54
C PHE A 181 -9.13 11.89 13.34
N SER A 182 -8.34 11.82 14.41
CA SER A 182 -6.92 11.45 14.35
C SER A 182 -6.69 9.98 14.02
N ILE A 183 -7.55 9.06 14.48
CA ILE A 183 -7.37 7.62 14.27
C ILE A 183 -8.10 7.14 13.03
N ALA A 184 -9.27 7.66 12.67
CA ALA A 184 -10.05 7.13 11.54
C ALA A 184 -10.03 8.02 10.30
N VAL A 185 -10.32 9.32 10.43
CA VAL A 185 -10.46 10.21 9.28
C VAL A 185 -9.10 10.56 8.68
N TYR A 186 -8.16 10.98 9.52
CA TYR A 186 -6.84 11.43 9.09
C TYR A 186 -6.08 10.34 8.32
N PRO A 187 -5.92 9.10 8.83
CA PRO A 187 -5.19 8.05 8.10
C PRO A 187 -5.86 7.68 6.78
N ALA A 188 -7.19 7.58 6.79
CA ALA A 188 -7.97 7.25 5.60
C ALA A 188 -7.76 8.23 4.43
N LEU A 189 -7.46 9.49 4.73
CA LEU A 189 -7.20 10.51 3.72
C LEU A 189 -5.71 10.61 3.39
N PHE A 190 -4.89 10.91 4.39
CA PHE A 190 -3.51 11.33 4.15
C PHE A 190 -2.54 10.16 4.06
N GLU A 191 -2.75 9.07 4.81
CA GLU A 191 -1.91 7.89 4.66
C GLU A 191 -2.23 7.12 3.38
N GLU A 192 -3.51 7.06 2.96
CA GLU A 192 -3.84 6.53 1.63
C GLU A 192 -3.23 7.38 0.51
N LEU A 193 -3.27 8.70 0.63
CA LEU A 193 -2.61 9.60 -0.33
C LEU A 193 -1.10 9.37 -0.37
N ALA A 194 -0.46 9.24 0.80
CA ALA A 194 0.97 8.97 0.94
C ALA A 194 1.37 7.62 0.31
N TYR A 195 0.81 6.52 0.81
CA TYR A 195 1.32 5.19 0.52
C TYR A 195 0.73 4.58 -0.75
N ARG A 196 -0.55 4.84 -1.02
CA ARG A 196 -1.27 4.30 -2.20
C ARG A 196 -1.29 5.31 -3.34
N GLY A 197 -1.33 6.59 -3.02
CA GLY A 197 -1.27 7.68 -3.99
C GLY A 197 0.14 7.91 -4.52
N TYR A 198 1.11 8.12 -3.63
CA TYR A 198 2.47 8.50 -4.00
C TYR A 198 3.44 7.30 -4.04
N VAL A 199 3.68 6.62 -2.92
CA VAL A 199 4.73 5.58 -2.82
C VAL A 199 4.46 4.41 -3.77
N LEU A 200 3.25 3.84 -3.76
CA LEU A 200 2.89 2.73 -4.65
C LEU A 200 2.99 3.11 -6.12
N GLU A 201 2.55 4.31 -6.50
CA GLU A 201 2.65 4.78 -7.89
C GLU A 201 4.10 4.92 -8.33
N LYS A 202 4.92 5.53 -7.48
CA LYS A 202 6.33 5.78 -7.79
C LYS A 202 7.12 4.47 -7.86
N LEU A 203 6.90 3.55 -6.92
CA LEU A 203 7.50 2.21 -6.95
C LEU A 203 7.06 1.40 -8.17
N GLY A 204 5.81 1.58 -8.62
CA GLY A 204 5.28 0.94 -9.84
C GLY A 204 5.99 1.38 -11.13
N THR A 205 6.73 2.49 -11.12
CA THR A 205 7.56 2.92 -12.27
C THR A 205 8.92 2.24 -12.34
N ILE A 206 9.36 1.58 -11.25
CA ILE A 206 10.71 0.99 -11.13
C ILE A 206 10.71 -0.50 -10.80
N THR A 207 9.58 -1.04 -10.33
CA THR A 207 9.39 -2.46 -9.97
C THR A 207 8.08 -2.99 -10.56
N ASP A 208 7.95 -4.31 -10.65
CA ASP A 208 6.67 -4.93 -10.98
C ASP A 208 5.61 -4.70 -9.88
N VAL A 209 4.35 -4.68 -10.28
CA VAL A 209 3.21 -4.30 -9.42
C VAL A 209 3.15 -5.11 -8.13
N ARG A 210 3.53 -6.40 -8.16
CA ARG A 210 3.53 -7.26 -6.96
C ARG A 210 4.61 -6.85 -5.97
N GLN A 211 5.82 -6.53 -6.45
CA GLN A 211 6.90 -6.01 -5.61
C GLN A 211 6.52 -4.64 -5.04
N ALA A 212 5.97 -3.74 -5.86
CA ALA A 212 5.53 -2.42 -5.41
C ALA A 212 4.47 -2.52 -4.29
N ILE A 213 3.50 -3.43 -4.44
CA ILE A 213 2.51 -3.75 -3.39
C ILE A 213 3.20 -4.23 -2.11
N PHE A 214 4.10 -5.20 -2.20
CA PHE A 214 4.76 -5.74 -1.02
C PHE A 214 5.62 -4.69 -0.30
N ILE A 215 6.43 -3.93 -1.04
CA ILE A 215 7.32 -2.91 -0.51
C ILE A 215 6.51 -1.79 0.14
N THR A 216 5.50 -1.23 -0.54
CA THR A 216 4.67 -0.17 0.07
C THR A 216 3.96 -0.66 1.34
N SER A 217 3.53 -1.93 1.35
CA SER A 217 2.86 -2.50 2.52
C SER A 217 3.79 -2.68 3.71
N LEU A 218 5.04 -3.08 3.47
CA LEU A 218 6.06 -3.18 4.50
C LEU A 218 6.45 -1.80 5.04
N LEU A 219 6.68 -0.82 4.16
CA LEU A 219 7.01 0.56 4.56
C LEU A 219 5.91 1.17 5.43
N PHE A 220 4.65 0.96 5.05
CA PHE A 220 3.49 1.36 5.85
C PHE A 220 3.47 0.68 7.22
N ALA A 221 3.75 -0.61 7.33
CA ALA A 221 3.77 -1.29 8.63
C ALA A 221 4.91 -0.78 9.53
N VAL A 222 6.10 -0.55 8.96
CA VAL A 222 7.30 -0.10 9.71
C VAL A 222 7.15 1.32 10.26
N ILE A 223 6.42 2.23 9.57
CA ILE A 223 6.23 3.62 10.05
C ILE A 223 5.52 3.68 11.41
N HIS A 224 4.78 2.62 11.79
CA HIS A 224 4.02 2.55 13.04
C HIS A 224 4.90 2.20 14.26
N LEU A 225 6.20 1.90 14.06
CA LEU A 225 7.20 1.72 15.11
C LEU A 225 6.83 0.70 16.21
N SER A 226 5.96 -0.26 15.88
CA SER A 226 5.50 -1.30 16.80
C SER A 226 5.69 -2.66 16.15
N PHE A 227 6.63 -3.45 16.70
CA PHE A 227 6.89 -4.81 16.21
C PHE A 227 5.64 -5.69 16.28
N LEU A 228 4.87 -5.56 17.37
CA LEU A 228 3.65 -6.34 17.54
C LEU A 228 2.60 -5.97 16.47
N SER A 229 2.51 -4.68 16.11
CA SER A 229 1.53 -4.23 15.12
C SER A 229 1.80 -4.71 13.70
N LEU A 230 3.04 -5.12 13.39
CA LEU A 230 3.39 -5.63 12.07
C LEU A 230 2.52 -6.81 11.63
N PHE A 231 2.12 -7.68 12.57
CA PHE A 231 1.37 -8.90 12.27
C PHE A 231 -0.01 -8.64 11.63
N TRP A 232 -0.67 -7.53 11.97
CA TRP A 232 -1.95 -7.16 11.35
C TRP A 232 -1.81 -6.01 10.33
N LEU A 233 -0.86 -5.10 10.53
CA LEU A 233 -0.63 -4.00 9.58
C LEU A 233 -0.15 -4.48 8.22
N ILE A 234 0.71 -5.52 8.16
CA ILE A 234 1.18 -6.06 6.87
C ILE A 234 0.01 -6.66 6.07
N PRO A 235 -0.79 -7.61 6.57
CA PRO A 235 -1.95 -8.14 5.85
C PRO A 235 -2.96 -7.07 5.44
N PHE A 236 -3.27 -6.13 6.36
CA PHE A 236 -4.18 -5.02 6.08
C PHE A 236 -3.67 -4.14 4.94
N SER A 237 -2.38 -3.80 5.02
CA SER A 237 -1.75 -2.90 4.07
C SER A 237 -1.62 -3.54 2.69
N LEU A 238 -1.35 -4.86 2.63
CA LEU A 238 -1.35 -5.66 1.41
C LEU A 238 -2.73 -5.66 0.76
N PHE A 239 -3.79 -5.83 1.55
CA PHE A 239 -5.16 -5.79 1.05
C PHE A 239 -5.49 -4.43 0.43
N LEU A 240 -5.21 -3.32 1.12
CA LEU A 240 -5.43 -1.97 0.60
C LEU A 240 -4.62 -1.69 -0.68
N ALA A 241 -3.33 -2.06 -0.71
CA ALA A 241 -2.49 -1.87 -1.88
C ALA A 241 -2.97 -2.72 -3.08
N HIS A 242 -3.46 -3.94 -2.82
CA HIS A 242 -4.08 -4.78 -3.85
C HIS A 242 -5.38 -4.16 -4.40
N VAL A 243 -6.27 -3.68 -3.52
CA VAL A 243 -7.51 -3.00 -3.92
C VAL A 243 -7.19 -1.77 -4.76
N ARG A 244 -6.22 -0.96 -4.36
CA ARG A 244 -5.74 0.19 -5.15
C ARG A 244 -5.28 -0.26 -6.53
N ALA A 245 -4.39 -1.24 -6.62
CA ALA A 245 -3.85 -1.70 -7.90
C ALA A 245 -4.95 -2.27 -8.83
N LYS A 246 -5.99 -2.86 -8.26
CA LYS A 246 -7.13 -3.41 -9.01
C LYS A 246 -8.13 -2.35 -9.46
N GLU A 247 -8.51 -1.44 -8.57
CA GLU A 247 -9.62 -0.50 -8.80
C GLU A 247 -9.15 0.86 -9.35
N GLN A 248 -7.83 1.12 -9.33
CA GLN A 248 -7.22 2.32 -9.92
C GLN A 248 -7.78 3.65 -9.36
N THR A 249 -8.12 3.65 -8.08
CA THR A 249 -8.63 4.82 -7.34
C THR A 249 -8.27 4.72 -5.86
N LEU A 250 -8.15 5.87 -5.18
CA LEU A 250 -7.89 5.91 -3.73
C LEU A 250 -9.17 5.73 -2.90
N TRP A 251 -10.35 6.02 -3.47
CA TRP A 251 -11.59 6.12 -2.69
C TRP A 251 -12.02 4.81 -2.02
N TYR A 252 -11.75 3.66 -2.66
CA TYR A 252 -11.97 2.37 -2.01
C TYR A 252 -11.02 2.17 -0.83
N GLY A 253 -9.72 2.47 -1.01
CA GLY A 253 -8.73 2.37 0.07
C GLY A 253 -9.09 3.26 1.25
N SER A 254 -9.43 4.52 1.00
CA SER A 254 -9.86 5.49 2.02
C SER A 254 -11.09 5.00 2.80
N ALA A 255 -12.11 4.49 2.11
CA ALA A 255 -13.31 4.01 2.80
C ALA A 255 -13.06 2.73 3.62
N ILE A 256 -12.24 1.80 3.12
CA ILE A 256 -11.83 0.59 3.84
C ILE A 256 -11.03 0.97 5.10
N HIS A 257 -10.06 1.88 4.95
CA HIS A 257 -9.21 2.34 6.04
C HIS A 257 -10.02 3.07 7.11
N PHE A 258 -10.89 4.01 6.69
CA PHE A 258 -11.81 4.69 7.59
C PHE A 258 -12.73 3.69 8.32
N CYS A 259 -13.32 2.73 7.61
CA CYS A 259 -14.22 1.75 8.20
C CYS A 259 -13.51 0.87 9.24
N PHE A 260 -12.31 0.40 8.94
CA PHE A 260 -11.50 -0.38 9.88
C PHE A 260 -11.20 0.42 11.16
N ASN A 261 -10.64 1.63 11.02
CA ASN A 261 -10.24 2.46 12.17
C ASN A 261 -11.44 2.97 12.96
N LEU A 262 -12.53 3.37 12.29
CA LEU A 262 -13.77 3.79 12.95
C LEU A 262 -14.34 2.65 13.80
N THR A 263 -14.32 1.42 13.29
CA THR A 263 -14.80 0.25 14.04
C THR A 263 -14.00 0.09 15.34
N VAL A 264 -12.67 0.22 15.29
CA VAL A 264 -11.81 0.16 16.48
C VAL A 264 -12.15 1.29 17.45
N CYS A 265 -12.28 2.54 16.97
CA CYS A 265 -12.66 3.68 17.80
C CYS A 265 -14.02 3.49 18.50
N LEU A 266 -15.02 2.95 17.77
CA LEU A 266 -16.35 2.73 18.33
C LEU A 266 -16.36 1.63 19.39
N LEU A 267 -15.63 0.53 19.16
CA LEU A 267 -15.48 -0.53 20.17
C LEU A 267 -14.85 0.02 21.45
N GLU A 268 -13.88 0.92 21.31
CA GLU A 268 -13.24 1.53 22.46
C GLU A 268 -14.12 2.52 23.22
N LEU A 269 -15.01 3.26 22.54
CA LEU A 269 -15.95 4.16 23.20
C LEU A 269 -17.10 3.43 23.92
N ILE A 270 -17.38 2.19 23.53
CA ILE A 270 -18.46 1.37 24.10
C ILE A 270 -17.98 0.55 25.31
N ASN A 271 -16.70 0.16 25.33
CA ASN A 271 -16.08 -0.66 26.37
C ASN A 271 -15.52 0.17 27.53
#